data_AF-A0A0S8F0T2-F1
#
_entry.id   AF-A0A0S8F0T2-F1
#
_cell.length_a   1.000
_cell.length_b   1.000
_cell.length_c   1.000
_cell.angle_alpha   90.00
_cell.angle_beta   90.00
_cell.angle_gamma   90.00
#
_symmetry.space_group_name_H-M   'P 1'
#
loop_
_entity.id
_entity.type
_entity.pdbx_description
1 polymer ?
#
loop_
_entity_poly.entity_id
_entity_poly.type
_entity_poly.pdbx_seq_one_letter_code
_entity_poly.pdbx_strand_id
1 'polypeptide(L)' 'MARGGLAGIVLRWASRLRFPYLFLLTAALFVANLFVPDALPMADELLMGLLTLLLASIRKRRPDNGKSSPSPEPPRE' A
#
# COMPACT_ATOMS: atom_id res chain seq x y z
N MET A 1 -28.02 8.25 -8.72
CA MET A 1 -27.94 6.81 -9.06
C MET A 1 -27.25 6.69 -10.42
N ALA A 2 -26.25 5.81 -10.55
CA ALA A 2 -25.43 5.50 -11.73
C ALA A 2 -24.51 6.61 -12.31
N ARG A 3 -23.38 6.90 -11.64
CA ARG A 3 -22.14 7.38 -12.30
C ARG A 3 -20.91 6.54 -11.99
N GLY A 4 -21.09 5.45 -11.22
CA GLY A 4 -20.02 4.55 -10.79
C GLY A 4 -19.69 3.54 -11.86
N GLY A 5 -19.05 3.97 -12.96
CA GLY A 5 -18.35 3.06 -13.86
C GLY A 5 -17.13 2.43 -13.17
N LEU A 6 -16.40 1.56 -13.87
CA LEU A 6 -15.15 0.95 -13.37
C LEU A 6 -14.21 1.98 -12.72
N ALA A 7 -14.13 3.19 -13.29
CA ALA A 7 -13.38 4.31 -12.71
C ALA A 7 -13.81 4.66 -11.27
N GLY A 8 -15.11 4.71 -10.98
CA GLY A 8 -15.62 4.99 -9.63
C GLY A 8 -15.33 3.87 -8.64
N ILE A 9 -15.31 2.61 -9.10
CA ILE A 9 -14.93 1.45 -8.27
C ILE A 9 -13.45 1.52 -7.93
N VAL A 10 -12.60 1.80 -8.94
CA VAL A 10 -11.15 1.95 -8.77
C VAL A 10 -10.85 3.14 -7.86
N LEU A 11 -11.51 4.29 -8.03
CA LEU A 11 -11.30 5.46 -7.18
C LEU A 11 -11.67 5.20 -5.72
N ARG A 12 -12.79 4.51 -5.48
CA ARG A 12 -13.24 4.14 -4.13
C ARG A 12 -12.33 3.09 -3.48
N TRP A 13 -11.72 2.22 -4.28
CA TRP A 13 -10.71 1.28 -3.81
C TRP A 13 -9.39 1.99 -3.51
N ALA A 14 -8.91 2.84 -4.41
CA ALA A 14 -7.72 3.66 -4.27
C ALA A 14 -7.79 4.58 -3.05
N SER A 15 -8.95 5.18 -2.75
CA SER A 15 -9.15 6.01 -1.56
C SER A 15 -9.09 5.23 -0.24
N ARG A 16 -9.16 3.90 -0.29
CA ARG A 16 -9.10 3.03 0.89
C ARG A 16 -7.68 2.49 1.16
N LEU A 17 -6.73 2.74 0.25
CA LEU A 17 -5.32 2.40 0.45
C LEU A 17 -4.70 3.29 1.53
N ARG A 18 -3.80 2.72 2.32
CA ARG A 18 -3.06 3.46 3.36
C ARG A 18 -2.13 4.53 2.79
N PHE A 19 -1.63 4.32 1.57
CA PHE A 19 -0.70 5.22 0.88
C PHE A 19 -1.18 5.51 -0.56
N PRO A 20 -2.21 6.36 -0.75
CA PRO A 20 -2.80 6.63 -2.06
C PRO A 20 -1.85 7.35 -3.02
N TYR A 21 -0.97 8.23 -2.52
CA TYR A 21 0.04 8.89 -3.34
C TYR A 21 1.08 7.92 -3.90
N LEU A 22 1.41 6.87 -3.15
CA LEU A 22 2.34 5.84 -3.61
C LEU A 22 1.74 5.05 -4.78
N PHE A 23 0.46 4.70 -4.67
CA PHE A 23 -0.29 4.09 -5.77
C PHE A 23 -0.31 4.99 -7.01
N LEU A 24 -0.58 6.30 -6.84
CA LEU A 24 -0.60 7.25 -7.94
C LEU A 24 0.78 7.38 -8.61
N LEU A 25 1.85 7.44 -7.82
CA LEU A 25 3.22 7.47 -8.32
C LEU A 25 3.53 6.21 -9.15
N THR A 26 3.23 5.02 -8.62
CA THR A 26 3.42 3.76 -9.35
C THR A 26 2.61 3.73 -10.65
N ALA A 27 1.34 4.15 -10.61
CA ALA A 27 0.47 4.18 -11.80
C ALA A 27 0.96 5.18 -12.86
N ALA A 28 1.40 6.37 -12.44
CA ALA A 28 1.93 7.38 -13.33
C ALA A 28 3.23 6.90 -14.01
N LEU A 29 4.16 6.31 -13.24
CA LEU A 29 5.36 5.70 -13.82
C LEU A 29 5.02 4.56 -14.77
N PHE A 30 4.04 3.71 -14.44
CA PHE A 30 3.65 2.57 -15.29
C PHE A 30 3.10 3.04 -16.64
N VAL A 31 2.24 4.06 -16.63
CA VAL A 31 1.71 4.67 -17.85
C VAL A 31 2.84 5.33 -18.65
N ALA A 32 3.72 6.09 -18.01
CA ALA A 32 4.87 6.69 -18.69
C ALA A 32 5.78 5.64 -19.35
N ASN A 33 6.02 4.52 -18.68
CA ASN A 33 6.82 3.40 -19.18
C ASN A 33 6.21 2.75 -20.43
N LEU A 34 4.88 2.71 -20.53
CA LEU A 34 4.18 2.15 -21.70
C LEU A 34 4.35 3.02 -22.95
N PHE A 35 4.44 4.35 -22.80
CA PHE A 35 4.60 5.29 -23.91
C PHE A 35 6.04 5.53 -24.31
N VAL A 36 6.97 5.37 -23.37
CA VAL A 36 8.41 5.57 -23.61
C VAL A 36 9.20 4.35 -23.13
N PRO A 37 8.99 3.17 -23.75
CA PRO A 37 9.84 2.02 -23.47
C PRO A 37 11.29 2.40 -23.83
N ASP A 38 12.24 2.09 -22.94
CA ASP A 38 13.69 2.36 -23.05
C ASP A 38 14.24 3.76 -22.71
N ALA A 39 13.44 4.75 -22.29
CA ALA A 39 14.01 6.04 -21.83
C ALA A 39 14.68 5.98 -20.45
N LEU A 40 14.34 4.97 -19.65
CA LEU A 40 14.84 4.82 -18.29
C LEU A 40 15.41 3.40 -18.15
N PRO A 41 16.74 3.23 -18.18
CA PRO A 41 17.37 1.90 -18.09
C PRO A 41 17.09 1.15 -16.77
N MET A 42 16.42 1.79 -15.78
CA MET A 42 16.05 1.23 -14.47
C MET A 42 14.56 1.43 -14.12
N ALA A 43 13.71 1.81 -15.10
CA ALA A 43 12.29 2.09 -14.82
C ALA A 43 11.55 0.84 -14.34
N ASP A 44 11.84 -0.31 -14.93
CA ASP A 44 11.17 -1.56 -14.59
C ASP A 44 11.53 -2.02 -13.17
N GLU A 45 12.78 -1.83 -12.72
CA GLU A 45 13.23 -2.08 -11.35
C GLU A 45 12.58 -1.13 -10.35
N LEU A 46 12.52 0.17 -10.69
CA LEU A 46 11.87 1.16 -9.85
C LEU A 46 10.36 0.88 -9.73
N LEU A 47 9.72 0.51 -10.84
CA LEU A 47 8.32 0.09 -10.87
C LEU A 47 8.09 -1.14 -10.01
N MET A 48 8.95 -2.16 -10.11
CA MET A 48 8.93 -3.35 -9.26
C MET A 48 9.09 -3.01 -7.77
N GLY A 49 10.03 -2.13 -7.44
CA GLY A 49 10.26 -1.66 -6.07
C GLY A 49 9.06 -0.90 -5.50
N LEU A 50 8.49 0.02 -6.28
CA LEU A 50 7.28 0.77 -5.92
C LEU A 50 6.07 -0.16 -5.78
N LEU A 51 5.92 -1.15 -6.67
CA LEU A 51 4.87 -2.15 -6.59
C LEU A 51 5.01 -3.01 -5.33
N THR A 52 6.23 -3.38 -4.95
CA THR A 52 6.51 -4.12 -3.71
C THR A 52 6.13 -3.30 -2.48
N LEU A 53 6.51 -2.02 -2.44
CA LEU A 53 6.15 -1.12 -1.34
C LEU A 53 4.63 -0.90 -1.27
N LEU A 54 3.98 -0.76 -2.43
CA LEU A 54 2.53 -0.66 -2.55
C LEU A 54 1.84 -1.93 -2.01
N LEU A 55 2.33 -3.12 -2.35
CA LEU A 55 1.80 -4.39 -1.87
C LEU A 55 1.99 -4.55 -0.36
N ALA A 56 3.15 -4.17 0.17
CA ALA A 56 3.42 -4.13 1.60
C ALA A 56 2.46 -3.17 2.34
N SER A 57 2.08 -2.07 1.68
CA SER A 57 1.15 -1.06 2.18
C SER A 57 -0.28 -1.61 2.42
N ILE A 58 -0.71 -2.61 1.65
CA ILE A 58 -2.04 -3.25 1.77
C ILE A 58 -2.12 -4.13 3.03
N ARG A 59 -0.98 -4.52 3.60
CA ARG A 59 -0.93 -5.42 4.77
C ARG A 59 -1.47 -4.73 6.02
N LYS A 60 -2.65 -5.15 6.46
CA LYS A 60 -3.29 -4.69 7.69
C LYS A 60 -2.40 -5.05 8.88
N ARG A 61 -2.07 -4.08 9.75
CA ARG A 61 -1.38 -4.36 11.01
C ARG A 61 -2.26 -5.32 11.81
N ARG A 62 -1.71 -6.48 12.21
CA ARG A 62 -2.34 -7.29 13.25
C ARG A 62 -2.40 -6.41 14.51
N PRO A 63 -3.54 -6.34 15.21
CA PRO A 63 -3.56 -5.68 16.51
C PRO A 63 -2.50 -6.38 17.35
N ASP A 64 -1.61 -5.58 17.94
CA ASP A 64 -0.67 -6.06 18.93
C ASP A 64 -1.53 -6.46 20.14
N ASN A 65 -1.91 -7.73 20.19
CA ASN A 65 -2.63 -8.30 21.33
C ASN A 65 -1.63 -8.29 22.48
N GLY A 66 -1.74 -7.23 23.29
CA GLY A 66 -0.77 -6.81 24.28
C GLY A 66 -0.14 -7.97 25.03
N LYS A 67 1.17 -8.13 24.84
CA LYS A 67 2.01 -8.73 25.87
C LYS A 67 2.20 -7.69 26.98
N SER A 68 1.17 -7.51 27.79
CA SER A 68 1.35 -7.03 29.16
C SER A 68 2.05 -8.15 29.93
N SER A 69 3.38 -8.10 29.92
CA SER A 69 4.25 -8.88 30.81
C SER A 69 3.90 -8.61 32.29
N PRO A 70 4.28 -9.51 33.20
CA PRO A 70 3.45 -10.01 34.29
C PRO A 70 3.29 -9.00 35.42
N SER A 71 2.07 -8.94 35.98
CA SER A 71 1.84 -8.30 37.28
C SER A 71 2.70 -9.02 38.32
N PRO A 72 3.60 -8.34 39.07
CA PRO A 72 4.26 -8.94 40.21
C PRO A 72 3.20 -9.20 41.27
N GLU A 73 2.87 -10.47 41.51
CA GLU A 73 2.01 -10.86 42.62
C GLU A 73 2.78 -10.57 43.92
N PRO A 74 2.24 -9.73 44.84
CA PRO A 74 2.92 -9.45 46.09
C PRO A 74 2.90 -10.70 46.99
N PRO A 75 3.91 -10.86 47.88
CA PRO A 75 4.03 -12.04 48.75
C PRO A 75 2.81 -12.15 49.65
N ARG A 76 2.16 -13.31 49.67
CA ARG A 76 1.10 -13.62 50.64
C ARG A 76 1.77 -14.06 51.94
N GLU A 77 1.54 -13.29 53.00
CA GLU A 77 1.90 -13.59 54.39
C GLU A 77 1.14 -14.81 54.94
#